data_AF-A0A924VE05-F1
#
_entry.id   AF-A0A924VE05-F1
#
_cell.length_a   1.000
_cell.length_b   1.000
_cell.length_c   1.000
_cell.angle_alpha   90.00
_cell.angle_beta   90.00
_cell.angle_gamma   90.00
#
_symmetry.space_group_name_H-M   'P 1'
#
loop_
_entity.id
_entity.type
_entity.pdbx_description
1 polymer ?
#
loop_
_entity_poly.entity_id
_entity_poly.type
_entity_poly.pdbx_seq_one_letter_code
_entity_poly.pdbx_strand_id
1 'polypeptide(L)'
;QVPGSNSTIYPTSFASARTNWVKFANTLKLRILLHYSQKDPAFLTSQMNALVSSGQFFASNADNFQMSFINAAGSRNPFDQFETGRPGYLVAGDRIVGIMGSKNDPRRPFYFSAFPAAPLYRGAVVGAPSNATLFSKLHTYLRGSLTGTVYTGDAPVRMLTFAEYNFIRAEASSRFGVAGSAQAFFSAGITASLEAAGVAPADQATYLAANGTLTGTPVQQLQQIMEEKYVANYGILMEPWSDWRRTGFPTLTLPSNAVITFIPRSLYYPQSEVDTNPNIAGGKQKVDLNVRVFWDTRP
;
A
#
# COMPACT_ATOMS: atom_id res chain seq x y z
N GLN A 1 3.70 -7.77 29.27
CA GLN A 1 2.29 -8.18 29.11
C GLN A 1 2.19 -9.10 27.92
N VAL A 2 1.49 -10.22 28.06
CA VAL A 2 1.13 -11.10 26.94
C VAL A 2 -0.10 -10.49 26.27
N PRO A 3 -0.20 -10.38 24.93
CA PRO A 3 -1.43 -9.99 24.25
C PRO A 3 -2.59 -10.86 24.75
N GLY A 4 -3.66 -10.22 25.25
CA GLY A 4 -4.81 -10.92 25.80
C GLY A 4 -5.59 -11.72 24.76
N SER A 5 -6.51 -12.57 25.22
CA SER A 5 -7.42 -13.39 24.37
C SER A 5 -8.31 -12.57 23.43
N ASN A 6 -8.38 -11.25 23.61
CA ASN A 6 -9.21 -10.34 22.83
C ASN A 6 -8.46 -9.70 21.64
N SER A 7 -7.35 -10.30 21.21
CA SER A 7 -6.63 -9.80 20.03
C SER A 7 -7.51 -9.96 18.79
N THR A 8 -7.84 -8.84 18.16
CA THR A 8 -8.59 -8.82 16.89
C THR A 8 -7.71 -9.11 15.68
N ILE A 9 -6.39 -9.07 15.87
CA ILE A 9 -5.37 -9.45 14.88
C ILE A 9 -4.71 -10.74 15.36
N TYR A 10 -4.62 -11.75 14.49
CA TYR A 10 -4.24 -13.13 14.85
C TYR A 10 -5.08 -13.65 16.04
N PRO A 11 -6.40 -13.85 15.86
CA PRO A 11 -7.38 -14.09 16.94
C PRO A 11 -7.34 -15.52 17.48
N THR A 12 -6.16 -15.94 17.94
CA THR A 12 -5.88 -17.24 18.56
C THR A 12 -5.03 -17.01 19.81
N SER A 13 -4.76 -18.06 20.59
CA SER A 13 -3.93 -17.95 21.79
C SER A 13 -2.59 -17.29 21.47
N PHE A 14 -2.03 -16.50 22.39
CA PHE A 14 -0.72 -15.90 22.14
C PHE A 14 0.36 -16.95 21.87
N ALA A 15 0.29 -18.11 22.53
CA ALA A 15 1.23 -19.21 22.28
C ALA A 15 1.23 -19.63 20.80
N SER A 16 0.05 -19.71 20.18
CA SER A 16 -0.13 -20.03 18.76
C SER A 16 0.21 -18.84 17.85
N ALA A 17 -0.18 -17.62 18.22
CA ALA A 17 0.00 -16.41 17.40
C ALA A 17 1.41 -15.80 17.49
N ARG A 18 2.23 -16.20 18.47
CA ARG A 18 3.55 -15.60 18.74
C ARG A 18 4.41 -15.54 17.48
N THR A 19 4.43 -16.60 16.70
CA THR A 19 5.19 -16.67 15.45
C THR A 19 4.73 -15.61 14.45
N ASN A 20 3.42 -15.39 14.28
CA ASN A 20 2.91 -14.34 13.40
C ASN A 20 3.35 -12.94 13.85
N TRP A 21 3.33 -12.68 15.16
CA TRP A 21 3.84 -11.41 15.73
C TRP A 21 5.33 -11.21 15.49
N VAL A 22 6.16 -12.26 15.63
CA VAL A 22 7.59 -12.20 15.32
C VAL A 22 7.81 -11.91 13.83
N LYS A 23 7.08 -12.60 12.94
CA LYS A 23 7.16 -12.35 11.50
C LYS A 23 6.74 -10.94 11.14
N PHE A 24 5.67 -10.42 11.74
CA PHE A 24 5.23 -9.04 11.57
C PHE A 24 6.31 -8.05 12.01
N ALA A 25 6.86 -8.22 13.21
CA ALA A 25 7.87 -7.32 13.76
C ALA A 25 9.13 -7.26 12.86
N ASN A 26 9.61 -8.41 12.38
CA ASN A 26 10.75 -8.46 11.47
C ASN A 26 10.43 -7.84 10.10
N THR A 27 9.23 -8.08 9.56
CA THR A 27 8.80 -7.48 8.30
C THR A 27 8.64 -5.95 8.42
N LEU A 28 8.09 -5.46 9.53
CA LEU A 28 7.98 -4.03 9.83
C LEU A 28 9.37 -3.37 9.94
N LYS A 29 10.35 -4.06 10.56
CA LYS A 29 11.74 -3.59 10.56
C LYS A 29 12.29 -3.44 9.14
N LEU A 30 12.04 -4.38 8.23
CA LEU A 30 12.46 -4.24 6.83
C LEU A 30 11.83 -3.02 6.15
N ARG A 31 10.54 -2.75 6.39
CA ARG A 31 9.85 -1.54 5.88
C ARG A 31 10.53 -0.27 6.39
N ILE A 32 10.76 -0.17 7.70
CA ILE A 32 11.41 0.99 8.33
C ILE A 32 12.84 1.18 7.79
N LEU A 33 13.60 0.10 7.62
CA LEU A 33 14.93 0.16 7.04
C LEU A 33 14.87 0.72 5.62
N LEU A 34 13.94 0.27 4.77
CA LEU A 34 13.73 0.85 3.45
C LEU A 34 13.39 2.33 3.49
N HIS A 35 12.57 2.80 4.44
CA HIS A 35 12.29 4.24 4.60
C HIS A 35 13.59 5.04 4.79
N TYR A 36 14.59 4.47 5.46
CA TYR A 36 15.89 5.09 5.69
C TYR A 36 16.87 4.98 4.51
N SER A 37 16.51 4.26 3.44
CA SER A 37 17.42 3.93 2.33
C SER A 37 18.05 5.12 1.61
N GLN A 38 17.37 6.26 1.54
CA GLN A 38 17.92 7.46 0.89
C GLN A 38 18.84 8.27 1.81
N LYS A 39 18.76 8.04 3.12
CA LYS A 39 19.58 8.74 4.11
C LYS A 39 20.87 7.98 4.39
N ASP A 40 20.79 6.66 4.55
CA ASP A 40 21.97 5.83 4.80
C ASP A 40 21.78 4.43 4.17
N PRO A 41 22.13 4.28 2.87
CA PRO A 41 22.06 3.00 2.18
C PRO A 41 22.96 1.94 2.81
N ALA A 42 24.14 2.32 3.33
CA ALA A 42 25.10 1.38 3.88
C ALA A 42 24.61 0.78 5.21
N PHE A 43 24.07 1.62 6.10
CA PHE A 43 23.41 1.17 7.32
C PHE A 43 22.24 0.24 7.00
N LEU A 44 21.36 0.63 6.07
CA LEU A 44 20.27 -0.22 5.60
C LEU A 44 20.78 -1.59 5.16
N THR A 45 21.75 -1.64 4.24
CA THR A 45 22.24 -2.91 3.67
C THR A 45 22.78 -3.82 4.77
N SER A 46 23.59 -3.27 5.69
CA SER A 46 24.12 -4.01 6.82
C SER A 46 23.01 -4.59 7.70
N GLN A 47 22.06 -3.75 8.13
CA GLN A 47 20.99 -4.17 9.04
C GLN A 47 20.00 -5.13 8.38
N MET A 48 19.65 -4.92 7.11
CA MET A 48 18.76 -5.82 6.38
C MET A 48 19.41 -7.19 6.14
N ASN A 49 20.70 -7.25 5.80
CA ASN A 49 21.39 -8.53 5.65
C ASN A 49 21.45 -9.31 6.98
N ALA A 50 21.77 -8.63 8.08
CA ALA A 50 21.76 -9.25 9.41
C ALA A 50 20.35 -9.78 9.76
N LEU A 51 19.31 -8.99 9.51
CA LEU A 51 17.93 -9.38 9.78
C LEU A 51 17.45 -10.51 8.88
N VAL A 52 17.78 -10.50 7.59
CA VAL A 52 17.38 -11.55 6.63
C VAL A 52 18.04 -12.89 6.96
N SER A 53 19.28 -12.88 7.48
CA SER A 53 20.01 -14.10 7.82
C SER A 53 19.46 -14.86 9.05
N SER A 54 18.73 -14.16 9.93
CA SER A 54 18.33 -14.69 11.24
C SER A 54 16.83 -14.55 11.55
N GLY A 55 16.14 -13.69 10.80
CA GLY A 55 14.74 -13.36 11.02
C GLY A 55 13.78 -14.40 10.45
N GLN A 56 12.64 -14.52 11.11
CA GLN A 56 11.45 -15.17 10.54
C GLN A 56 10.57 -14.09 9.94
N PHE A 57 10.07 -14.32 8.72
CA PHE A 57 9.24 -13.36 7.97
C PHE A 57 7.94 -14.01 7.51
N PHE A 58 7.07 -13.21 6.91
CA PHE A 58 5.88 -13.71 6.25
C PHE A 58 6.23 -14.76 5.19
N ALA A 59 5.45 -15.83 5.15
CA ALA A 59 5.63 -16.96 4.23
C ALA A 59 4.44 -17.10 3.26
N SER A 60 3.29 -16.52 3.58
CA SER A 60 2.10 -16.50 2.71
C SER A 60 1.17 -15.36 3.10
N ASN A 61 0.10 -15.17 2.32
CA ASN A 61 -0.97 -14.21 2.64
C ASN A 61 -1.65 -14.47 4.00
N ALA A 62 -1.56 -15.68 4.56
CA ALA A 62 -2.09 -15.98 5.89
C ALA A 62 -1.33 -15.26 7.02
N ASP A 63 -0.10 -14.82 6.77
CA ASP A 63 0.69 -14.06 7.74
C ASP A 63 0.40 -12.55 7.71
N ASN A 64 -0.41 -12.04 6.77
CA ASN A 64 -0.69 -10.61 6.63
C ASN A 64 -1.07 -9.96 7.97
N PHE A 65 -0.49 -8.80 8.26
CA PHE A 65 -0.90 -7.98 9.38
C PHE A 65 -2.07 -7.09 8.95
N GLN A 66 -3.27 -7.51 9.34
CA GLN A 66 -4.53 -6.90 8.91
C GLN A 66 -5.60 -7.02 10.02
N MET A 67 -6.49 -6.04 10.06
CA MET A 67 -7.67 -6.06 10.93
C MET A 67 -8.84 -6.71 10.18
N SER A 68 -9.40 -7.77 10.74
CA SER A 68 -10.60 -8.41 10.21
C SER A 68 -11.85 -7.63 10.61
N PHE A 69 -12.84 -7.61 9.72
CA PHE A 69 -14.16 -7.04 9.96
C PHE A 69 -15.22 -8.10 9.69
N ILE A 70 -16.45 -7.84 10.14
CA ILE A 70 -17.56 -8.78 9.98
C ILE A 70 -18.76 -8.05 9.39
N ASN A 71 -19.65 -8.81 8.74
CA ASN A 71 -20.90 -8.30 8.22
C ASN A 71 -21.92 -8.08 9.37
N ALA A 72 -21.66 -7.07 10.21
CA ALA A 72 -22.54 -6.66 11.31
C ALA A 72 -22.50 -5.14 11.49
N ALA A 73 -23.64 -4.53 11.83
CA ALA A 73 -23.74 -3.09 12.04
C ALA A 73 -22.71 -2.59 13.06
N GLY A 74 -22.04 -1.49 12.75
CA GLY A 74 -20.96 -0.93 13.58
C GLY A 74 -19.62 -1.70 13.54
N SER A 75 -19.59 -2.89 12.95
CA SER A 75 -18.40 -3.77 12.89
C SER A 75 -17.91 -4.06 11.46
N ARG A 76 -18.43 -3.31 10.49
CA ARG A 76 -18.02 -3.37 9.07
C ARG A 76 -16.74 -2.59 8.81
N ASN A 77 -16.06 -2.90 7.71
CA ASN A 77 -14.89 -2.19 7.21
C ASN A 77 -15.16 -0.66 7.12
N PRO A 78 -14.24 0.20 7.58
CA PRO A 78 -14.44 1.65 7.56
C PRO A 78 -14.64 2.26 6.17
N PHE A 79 -14.00 1.74 5.11
CA PHE A 79 -14.25 2.21 3.74
C PHE A 79 -15.69 1.92 3.32
N ASP A 80 -16.18 0.74 3.67
CA ASP A 80 -17.55 0.34 3.36
C ASP A 80 -18.58 1.10 4.21
N GLN A 81 -18.31 1.32 5.50
CA GLN A 81 -19.16 2.17 6.35
C GLN A 81 -19.22 3.61 5.80
N PHE A 82 -18.08 4.17 5.40
CA PHE A 82 -18.00 5.50 4.83
C PHE A 82 -18.79 5.59 3.54
N GLU A 83 -18.65 4.64 2.62
CA GLU A 83 -19.40 4.64 1.37
C GLU A 83 -20.90 4.38 1.55
N THR A 84 -21.28 3.56 2.52
CA THR A 84 -22.70 3.36 2.86
C THR A 84 -23.31 4.66 3.44
N GLY A 85 -22.57 5.36 4.30
CA GLY A 85 -23.02 6.62 4.90
C GLY A 85 -22.89 7.85 4.00
N ARG A 86 -21.99 7.81 3.00
CA ARG A 86 -21.69 8.90 2.07
C ARG A 86 -21.47 8.37 0.64
N PRO A 87 -22.53 7.86 -0.03
CA PRO A 87 -22.37 7.20 -1.32
C PRO A 87 -21.70 8.08 -2.36
N GLY A 88 -20.61 7.60 -2.94
CA GLY A 88 -19.92 8.25 -4.04
C GLY A 88 -18.83 9.24 -3.65
N TYR A 89 -18.52 9.40 -2.37
CA TYR A 89 -17.44 10.28 -1.94
C TYR A 89 -16.06 9.70 -2.24
N LEU A 90 -15.92 8.38 -2.22
CA LEU A 90 -14.69 7.69 -2.56
C LEU A 90 -14.80 7.09 -3.98
N VAL A 91 -13.87 7.48 -4.83
CA VAL A 91 -13.74 7.02 -6.21
C VAL A 91 -12.30 6.57 -6.46
N ALA A 92 -12.11 5.71 -7.45
CA ALA A 92 -10.78 5.26 -7.85
C ALA A 92 -9.97 6.43 -8.42
N GLY A 93 -8.69 6.54 -8.06
CA GLY A 93 -7.78 7.52 -8.67
C GLY A 93 -7.35 7.12 -10.08
N ASP A 94 -7.15 8.10 -10.96
CA ASP A 94 -6.68 7.89 -12.33
C ASP A 94 -5.35 7.15 -12.40
N ARG A 95 -4.41 7.42 -11.49
CA ARG A 95 -3.07 6.82 -11.53
C ARG A 95 -3.10 5.31 -11.38
N ILE A 96 -3.82 4.79 -10.38
CA ILE A 96 -3.92 3.34 -10.18
C ILE A 96 -4.72 2.68 -11.31
N VAL A 97 -5.81 3.32 -11.76
CA VAL A 97 -6.62 2.82 -12.88
C VAL A 97 -5.78 2.75 -14.17
N GLY A 98 -4.93 3.74 -14.41
CA GLY A 98 -4.02 3.81 -15.54
C GLY A 98 -2.94 2.74 -15.51
N ILE A 99 -2.22 2.59 -14.39
CA ILE A 99 -1.17 1.56 -14.22
C ILE A 99 -1.75 0.16 -14.44
N MET A 100 -2.90 -0.13 -13.83
CA MET A 100 -3.56 -1.42 -13.98
C MET A 100 -4.11 -1.62 -15.40
N GLY A 101 -4.59 -0.55 -16.03
CA GLY A 101 -5.06 -0.57 -17.42
C GLY A 101 -3.96 -0.91 -18.42
N SER A 102 -2.78 -0.28 -18.29
CA SER A 102 -1.65 -0.51 -19.22
C SER A 102 -1.09 -1.93 -19.15
N LYS A 103 -1.34 -2.65 -18.06
CA LYS A 103 -0.85 -4.02 -17.84
C LYS A 103 -1.92 -5.10 -18.03
N ASN A 104 -3.12 -4.73 -18.48
CA ASN A 104 -4.29 -5.61 -18.54
C ASN A 104 -4.51 -6.37 -17.23
N ASP A 105 -4.46 -5.65 -16.11
CA ASP A 105 -4.41 -6.23 -14.79
C ASP A 105 -5.72 -6.92 -14.37
N PRO A 106 -5.70 -8.22 -14.03
CA PRO A 106 -6.90 -8.98 -13.68
C PRO A 106 -7.46 -8.62 -12.28
N ARG A 107 -6.77 -7.79 -11.50
CA ARG A 107 -7.26 -7.30 -10.20
C ARG A 107 -8.31 -6.19 -10.34
N ARG A 108 -8.40 -5.53 -11.51
CA ARG A 108 -9.33 -4.40 -11.78
C ARG A 108 -10.79 -4.68 -11.39
N PRO A 109 -11.42 -5.82 -11.77
CA PRO A 109 -12.79 -6.12 -11.38
C PRO A 109 -12.99 -6.31 -9.87
N PHE A 110 -11.94 -6.56 -9.10
CA PHE A 110 -12.03 -6.65 -7.64
C PHE A 110 -11.78 -5.30 -6.96
N TYR A 111 -10.98 -4.44 -7.60
CA TYR A 111 -10.59 -3.14 -7.04
C TYR A 111 -11.62 -2.06 -7.33
N PHE A 112 -12.24 -2.13 -8.52
CA PHE A 112 -13.05 -1.06 -9.08
C PHE A 112 -14.39 -1.57 -9.60
N SER A 113 -15.46 -0.83 -9.34
CA SER A 113 -16.74 -1.10 -10.01
C SER A 113 -16.62 -0.78 -11.50
N ALA A 114 -17.26 -1.59 -12.34
CA ALA A 114 -17.42 -1.27 -13.75
C ALA A 114 -18.11 0.09 -13.92
N PHE A 115 -17.62 0.88 -14.87
CA PHE A 115 -18.23 2.11 -15.32
C PHE A 115 -19.27 1.78 -16.40
N PRO A 116 -20.47 2.41 -16.39
CA PRO A 116 -21.56 2.06 -17.31
C PRO A 116 -21.31 2.44 -18.78
N ALA A 117 -20.17 3.05 -19.10
CA ALA A 117 -19.76 3.40 -20.46
C ALA A 117 -18.29 3.08 -20.69
N ALA A 118 -17.81 3.22 -21.93
CA ALA A 118 -16.39 3.12 -22.22
C ALA A 118 -15.60 4.34 -21.70
N PRO A 119 -14.35 4.16 -21.22
CA PRO A 119 -13.71 2.89 -20.90
C PRO A 119 -14.33 2.24 -19.64
N LEU A 120 -14.30 0.90 -19.57
CA LEU A 120 -14.94 0.09 -18.52
C LEU A 120 -14.51 0.47 -17.09
N TYR A 121 -13.32 1.06 -16.92
CA TYR A 121 -12.91 1.62 -15.65
C TYR A 121 -12.34 3.02 -15.87
N ARG A 122 -12.73 3.95 -15.00
CA ARG A 122 -12.40 5.36 -15.12
C ARG A 122 -12.00 5.91 -13.76
N GLY A 123 -10.75 6.31 -13.62
CA GLY A 123 -10.27 6.95 -12.38
C GLY A 123 -10.45 8.46 -12.43
N ALA A 124 -10.60 9.06 -11.25
CA ALA A 124 -10.66 10.49 -11.06
C ALA A 124 -9.27 11.11 -11.14
N VAL A 125 -9.11 12.08 -12.04
CA VAL A 125 -7.92 12.94 -12.08
C VAL A 125 -7.92 13.83 -10.85
N VAL A 126 -6.75 14.04 -10.25
CA VAL A 126 -6.61 14.96 -9.10
C VAL A 126 -7.16 16.33 -9.47
N GLY A 127 -8.00 16.90 -8.60
CA GLY A 127 -8.64 18.20 -8.83
C GLY A 127 -9.92 18.15 -9.69
N ALA A 128 -10.34 16.98 -10.16
CA ALA A 128 -11.63 16.81 -10.83
C ALA A 128 -12.81 17.24 -9.93
N PRO A 129 -13.92 17.73 -10.52
CA PRO A 129 -15.11 18.07 -9.76
C PRO A 129 -15.63 16.85 -9.00
N SER A 130 -16.18 17.08 -7.81
CA SER A 130 -16.77 16.04 -6.95
C SER A 130 -18.06 15.49 -7.56
N ASN A 131 -17.91 14.64 -8.57
CA ASN A 131 -19.01 13.95 -9.24
C ASN A 131 -18.76 12.45 -9.31
N ALA A 132 -19.33 11.73 -8.36
CA ALA A 132 -19.20 10.29 -8.20
C ALA A 132 -19.71 9.47 -9.40
N THR A 133 -20.58 10.03 -10.23
CA THR A 133 -21.16 9.32 -11.38
C THR A 133 -20.21 9.29 -12.58
N LEU A 134 -19.11 10.03 -12.52
CA LEU A 134 -18.12 10.11 -13.59
C LEU A 134 -16.96 9.12 -13.43
N PHE A 135 -16.89 8.37 -12.32
CA PHE A 135 -15.71 7.56 -11.99
C PHE A 135 -16.10 6.17 -11.44
N SER A 136 -15.20 5.21 -11.62
CA SER A 136 -15.27 3.91 -10.96
C SER A 136 -15.13 4.07 -9.44
N LYS A 137 -15.86 3.24 -8.69
CA LYS A 137 -15.87 3.26 -7.21
C LYS A 137 -15.05 2.11 -6.65
N LEU A 138 -14.77 2.15 -5.35
CA LEU A 138 -14.14 1.03 -4.65
C LEU A 138 -15.08 -0.18 -4.66
N HIS A 139 -14.50 -1.37 -4.86
CA HIS A 139 -15.26 -2.60 -5.03
C HIS A 139 -14.88 -3.67 -4.00
N THR A 140 -15.00 -4.94 -4.36
CA THR A 140 -15.02 -6.06 -3.41
C THR A 140 -13.73 -6.20 -2.58
N TYR A 141 -12.58 -5.83 -3.12
CA TYR A 141 -11.29 -5.94 -2.42
C TYR A 141 -11.21 -5.15 -1.11
N LEU A 142 -11.91 -4.01 -1.06
CA LEU A 142 -11.95 -3.10 0.10
C LEU A 142 -13.30 -3.09 0.81
N ARG A 143 -14.36 -3.61 0.19
CA ARG A 143 -15.73 -3.57 0.72
C ARG A 143 -16.33 -4.92 1.05
N GLY A 144 -15.67 -6.03 0.69
CA GLY A 144 -16.19 -7.38 0.86
C GLY A 144 -17.02 -7.83 -0.34
N SER A 145 -17.56 -9.04 -0.29
CA SER A 145 -18.38 -9.60 -1.37
C SER A 145 -19.60 -8.71 -1.70
N LEU A 146 -20.00 -8.69 -2.97
CA LEU A 146 -21.17 -7.95 -3.44
C LEU A 146 -22.31 -8.94 -3.75
N THR A 147 -23.51 -8.69 -3.21
CA THR A 147 -24.74 -9.38 -3.59
C THR A 147 -25.79 -8.34 -3.98
N GLY A 148 -26.19 -8.34 -5.26
CA GLY A 148 -26.99 -7.25 -5.83
C GLY A 148 -26.22 -5.93 -5.76
N THR A 149 -26.71 -4.99 -4.95
CA THR A 149 -26.07 -3.69 -4.70
C THR A 149 -25.45 -3.57 -3.30
N VAL A 150 -25.51 -4.64 -2.50
CA VAL A 150 -25.12 -4.64 -1.09
C VAL A 150 -23.78 -5.36 -0.91
N TYR A 151 -22.81 -4.62 -0.38
CA TYR A 151 -21.55 -5.18 0.07
C TYR A 151 -21.70 -5.83 1.45
N THR A 152 -20.94 -6.90 1.71
CA THR A 152 -20.87 -7.53 3.05
C THR A 152 -20.17 -6.65 4.08
N GLY A 153 -19.25 -5.78 3.65
CA GLY A 153 -18.51 -4.91 4.56
C GLY A 153 -17.49 -5.65 5.43
N ASP A 154 -17.14 -6.89 5.11
CA ASP A 154 -16.25 -7.75 5.90
C ASP A 154 -14.82 -7.83 5.35
N ALA A 155 -14.49 -7.06 4.29
CA ALA A 155 -13.12 -6.98 3.82
C ALA A 155 -12.17 -6.50 4.93
N PRO A 156 -10.96 -7.06 5.06
CA PRO A 156 -10.02 -6.65 6.09
C PRO A 156 -9.39 -5.29 5.76
N VAL A 157 -9.00 -4.55 6.80
CA VAL A 157 -8.09 -3.40 6.65
C VAL A 157 -6.66 -3.91 6.73
N ARG A 158 -5.97 -3.87 5.60
CA ARG A 158 -4.59 -4.34 5.46
C ARG A 158 -3.62 -3.25 5.89
N MET A 159 -2.57 -3.62 6.62
CA MET A 159 -1.58 -2.67 7.14
C MET A 159 -0.14 -3.02 6.73
N LEU A 160 0.19 -4.31 6.64
CA LEU A 160 1.45 -4.82 6.09
C LEU A 160 1.21 -6.24 5.55
N THR A 161 1.49 -6.47 4.28
CA THR A 161 1.13 -7.72 3.58
C THR A 161 2.35 -8.53 3.16
N PHE A 162 2.15 -9.80 2.86
CA PHE A 162 3.15 -10.68 2.27
C PHE A 162 3.55 -10.22 0.86
N ALA A 163 2.62 -9.68 0.08
CA ALA A 163 2.93 -9.03 -1.19
C ALA A 163 3.93 -7.89 -0.96
N GLU A 164 3.68 -7.02 0.01
CA GLU A 164 4.58 -5.93 0.35
C GLU A 164 5.94 -6.41 0.85
N TYR A 165 5.99 -7.43 1.72
CA TYR A 165 7.25 -8.06 2.14
C TYR A 165 8.10 -8.47 0.94
N ASN A 166 7.48 -9.12 -0.05
CA ASN A 166 8.18 -9.53 -1.26
C ASN A 166 8.67 -8.31 -2.06
N PHE A 167 7.87 -7.26 -2.24
CA PHE A 167 8.35 -6.04 -2.92
C PHE A 167 9.46 -5.31 -2.16
N ILE A 168 9.41 -5.30 -0.82
CA ILE A 168 10.49 -4.80 0.04
C ILE A 168 11.78 -5.57 -0.23
N ARG A 169 11.71 -6.90 -0.30
CA ARG A 169 12.87 -7.76 -0.60
C ARG A 169 13.35 -7.60 -2.04
N ALA A 170 12.44 -7.47 -3.01
CA ALA A 170 12.76 -7.24 -4.42
C ALA A 170 13.57 -5.95 -4.59
N GLU A 171 13.09 -4.85 -3.98
CA GLU A 171 13.80 -3.59 -4.01
C GLU A 171 15.17 -3.68 -3.32
N ALA A 172 15.19 -4.26 -2.10
CA ALA A 172 16.41 -4.35 -1.31
C ALA A 172 17.51 -5.15 -2.03
N SER A 173 17.15 -6.26 -2.68
CA SER A 173 18.08 -7.07 -3.46
C SER A 173 18.49 -6.36 -4.77
N SER A 174 17.57 -5.71 -5.48
CA SER A 174 17.86 -5.03 -6.75
C SER A 174 18.76 -3.80 -6.57
N ARG A 175 18.52 -3.00 -5.52
CA ARG A 175 19.17 -1.69 -5.35
C ARG A 175 20.35 -1.67 -4.40
N PHE A 176 20.29 -2.50 -3.36
CA PHE A 176 21.18 -2.36 -2.20
C PHE A 176 22.02 -3.62 -1.94
N GLY A 177 21.91 -4.64 -2.80
CA GLY A 177 22.67 -5.88 -2.67
C GLY A 177 22.30 -6.71 -1.45
N VAL A 178 21.09 -6.53 -0.90
CA VAL A 178 20.60 -7.37 0.21
C VAL A 178 20.34 -8.79 -0.30
N ALA A 179 20.75 -9.79 0.47
CA ALA A 179 20.73 -11.20 0.05
C ALA A 179 19.35 -11.68 -0.46
N GLY A 180 19.39 -12.42 -1.57
CA GLY A 180 18.23 -13.01 -2.25
C GLY A 180 18.06 -12.55 -3.70
N SER A 181 17.11 -13.16 -4.42
CA SER A 181 16.86 -12.85 -5.83
C SER A 181 15.77 -11.79 -5.97
N ALA A 182 16.14 -10.61 -6.48
CA ALA A 182 15.18 -9.54 -6.74
C ALA A 182 14.04 -9.99 -7.68
N GLN A 183 14.37 -10.76 -8.71
CA GLN A 183 13.41 -11.31 -9.66
C GLN A 183 12.44 -12.29 -8.99
N ALA A 184 12.94 -13.20 -8.14
CA ALA A 184 12.08 -14.16 -7.44
C ALA A 184 11.12 -13.47 -6.46
N PHE A 185 11.60 -12.45 -5.75
CA PHE A 185 10.74 -11.66 -4.87
C PHE A 185 9.73 -10.81 -5.65
N PHE A 186 10.13 -10.24 -6.78
CA PHE A 186 9.21 -9.45 -7.61
C PHE A 186 8.03 -10.29 -8.09
N SER A 187 8.29 -11.47 -8.67
CA SER A 187 7.22 -12.37 -9.11
C SER A 187 6.40 -12.90 -7.95
N ALA A 188 7.02 -13.26 -6.81
CA ALA A 188 6.30 -13.70 -5.61
C ALA A 188 5.37 -12.60 -5.04
N GLY A 189 5.79 -11.33 -5.08
CA GLY A 189 4.97 -10.19 -4.65
C GLY A 189 3.74 -10.00 -5.54
N ILE A 190 3.91 -10.15 -6.86
CA ILE A 190 2.80 -10.12 -7.83
C ILE A 190 1.83 -11.26 -7.55
N THR A 191 2.33 -12.50 -7.45
CA THR A 191 1.50 -13.68 -7.12
C THR A 191 0.70 -13.47 -5.84
N ALA A 192 1.36 -13.08 -4.75
CA ALA A 192 0.70 -12.83 -3.48
C ALA A 192 -0.39 -11.76 -3.58
N SER A 193 -0.16 -10.69 -4.37
CA SER A 193 -1.15 -9.64 -4.59
C SER A 193 -2.35 -10.12 -5.40
N LEU A 194 -2.13 -10.91 -6.45
CA LEU A 194 -3.18 -11.49 -7.29
C LEU A 194 -4.05 -12.47 -6.49
N GLU A 195 -3.42 -13.37 -5.72
CA GLU A 195 -4.11 -14.29 -4.83
C GLU A 195 -4.95 -13.55 -3.79
N ALA A 196 -4.39 -12.51 -3.16
CA ALA A 196 -5.10 -11.72 -2.16
C ALA A 196 -6.33 -11.01 -2.73
N ALA A 197 -6.32 -10.70 -4.03
CA ALA A 197 -7.45 -10.11 -4.74
C ALA A 197 -8.52 -11.13 -5.17
N GLY A 198 -8.21 -12.44 -5.13
CA GLY A 198 -9.11 -13.50 -5.58
C GLY A 198 -9.05 -13.79 -7.08
N VAL A 199 -7.96 -13.40 -7.76
CA VAL A 199 -7.75 -13.68 -9.18
C VAL A 199 -7.60 -15.20 -9.40
N ALA A 200 -8.23 -15.75 -10.44
CA ALA A 200 -8.16 -17.18 -10.73
C ALA A 200 -6.75 -17.60 -11.20
N PRO A 201 -6.25 -18.80 -10.86
CA PRO A 201 -4.88 -19.23 -11.17
C PRO A 201 -4.45 -19.07 -12.64
N ALA A 202 -5.35 -19.29 -13.60
CA ALA A 202 -5.06 -19.13 -15.03
C ALA A 202 -4.76 -17.66 -15.41
N ASP A 203 -5.52 -16.72 -14.86
CA ASP A 203 -5.30 -15.28 -15.07
C ASP A 203 -4.04 -14.81 -14.35
N GLN A 204 -3.72 -15.41 -13.19
CA GLN A 204 -2.46 -15.12 -12.50
C GLN A 204 -1.25 -15.52 -13.36
N ALA A 205 -1.26 -16.73 -13.91
CA ALA A 205 -0.20 -17.22 -14.79
C ALA A 205 -0.04 -16.33 -16.04
N THR A 206 -1.16 -15.94 -16.65
CA THR A 206 -1.17 -15.02 -17.80
C THR A 206 -0.54 -13.67 -17.45
N TYR A 207 -0.93 -13.08 -16.32
CA TYR A 207 -0.39 -11.80 -15.89
C TYR A 207 1.11 -11.87 -15.56
N LEU A 208 1.55 -12.95 -14.88
CA LEU A 208 2.97 -13.17 -14.57
C LEU A 208 3.83 -13.37 -15.82
N ALA A 209 3.31 -14.08 -16.83
CA ALA A 209 4.03 -14.25 -18.09
C ALA A 209 4.28 -12.91 -18.79
N ALA A 210 3.33 -11.97 -18.71
CA ALA A 210 3.43 -10.67 -19.34
C ALA A 210 4.21 -9.62 -18.51
N ASN A 211 4.02 -9.61 -17.19
CA ASN A 211 4.47 -8.52 -16.31
C ASN A 211 5.41 -8.96 -15.18
N GLY A 212 5.67 -10.27 -15.04
CA GLY A 212 6.38 -10.84 -13.89
C GLY A 212 7.89 -10.80 -13.95
N THR A 213 8.49 -10.21 -15.00
CA THR A 213 9.96 -10.16 -15.19
C THR A 213 10.47 -8.72 -15.07
N LEU A 214 11.45 -8.50 -14.19
CA LEU A 214 12.19 -7.25 -14.09
C LEU A 214 13.07 -7.06 -15.33
N THR A 215 12.89 -5.94 -16.01
CA THR A 215 13.64 -5.62 -17.23
C THR A 215 14.19 -4.20 -17.22
N GLY A 216 15.19 -3.94 -18.07
CA GLY A 216 15.75 -2.60 -18.25
C GLY A 216 16.76 -2.18 -17.17
N THR A 217 16.99 -0.87 -17.10
CA THR A 217 17.93 -0.21 -16.19
C THR A 217 17.50 -0.34 -14.72
N PRO A 218 18.40 -0.13 -13.74
CA PRO A 218 18.04 -0.17 -12.32
C PRO A 218 16.87 0.74 -11.93
N VAL A 219 16.75 1.92 -12.57
CA VAL A 219 15.63 2.85 -12.32
C VAL A 219 14.32 2.30 -12.89
N GLN A 220 14.35 1.68 -14.08
CA GLN A 220 13.17 1.04 -14.67
C GLN A 220 12.73 -0.18 -13.86
N GLN A 221 13.67 -0.96 -13.32
CA GLN A 221 13.36 -2.09 -12.43
C GLN A 221 12.73 -1.59 -11.12
N LEU A 222 13.28 -0.52 -10.52
CA LEU A 222 12.66 0.10 -9.35
C LEU A 222 11.25 0.58 -9.67
N GLN A 223 11.02 1.24 -10.81
CA GLN A 223 9.69 1.65 -11.22
C GLN A 223 8.72 0.47 -11.29
N GLN A 224 9.12 -0.64 -11.93
CA GLN A 224 8.31 -1.86 -12.00
C GLN A 224 7.94 -2.38 -10.60
N ILE A 225 8.92 -2.49 -9.69
CA ILE A 225 8.71 -2.93 -8.31
C ILE A 225 7.74 -2.00 -7.57
N MET A 226 7.96 -0.68 -7.67
CA MET A 226 7.15 0.30 -6.95
C MET A 226 5.73 0.41 -7.49
N GLU A 227 5.52 0.26 -8.80
CA GLU A 227 4.19 0.26 -9.39
C GLU A 227 3.40 -1.00 -9.00
N GLU A 228 4.02 -2.19 -8.99
CA GLU A 228 3.35 -3.40 -8.48
C GLU A 228 3.08 -3.32 -6.98
N LYS A 229 4.03 -2.79 -6.19
CA LYS A 229 3.83 -2.53 -4.75
C LYS A 229 2.68 -1.53 -4.54
N TYR A 230 2.60 -0.48 -5.35
CA TYR A 230 1.52 0.52 -5.29
C TYR A 230 0.14 -0.11 -5.54
N VAL A 231 0.04 -0.99 -6.54
CA VAL A 231 -1.20 -1.75 -6.79
C VAL A 231 -1.49 -2.70 -5.62
N ALA A 232 -0.51 -3.47 -5.15
CA ALA A 232 -0.69 -4.41 -4.05
C ALA A 232 -1.07 -3.74 -2.71
N ASN A 233 -0.67 -2.49 -2.51
CA ASN A 233 -0.97 -1.69 -1.35
C ASN A 233 -2.28 -0.89 -1.47
N TYR A 234 -3.16 -1.23 -2.41
CA TYR A 234 -4.48 -0.61 -2.51
C TYR A 234 -5.26 -0.79 -1.20
N GLY A 235 -5.68 0.34 -0.60
CA GLY A 235 -6.32 0.38 0.72
C GLY A 235 -5.36 0.50 1.91
N ILE A 236 -4.03 0.43 1.71
CA ILE A 236 -3.03 0.79 2.71
C ILE A 236 -2.81 2.31 2.63
N LEU A 237 -3.16 3.02 3.70
CA LEU A 237 -3.33 4.48 3.66
C LEU A 237 -2.03 5.28 3.53
N MET A 238 -0.99 4.91 4.27
CA MET A 238 0.19 5.76 4.47
C MET A 238 1.43 5.29 3.71
N GLU A 239 1.58 3.98 3.53
CA GLU A 239 2.81 3.40 2.97
C GLU A 239 3.08 3.83 1.53
N PRO A 240 2.10 3.84 0.59
CA PRO A 240 2.32 4.36 -0.76
C PRO A 240 2.84 5.80 -0.82
N TRP A 241 2.41 6.67 0.11
CA TRP A 241 2.90 8.06 0.17
C TRP A 241 4.33 8.14 0.72
N SER A 242 4.69 7.28 1.68
CA SER A 242 6.08 7.16 2.13
C SER A 242 7.00 6.64 1.02
N ASP A 243 6.55 5.63 0.28
CA ASP A 243 7.25 5.08 -0.88
C ASP A 243 7.47 6.10 -1.98
N TRP A 244 6.42 6.86 -2.35
CA TRP A 244 6.54 7.91 -3.35
C TRP A 244 7.49 9.03 -2.92
N ARG A 245 7.44 9.47 -1.65
CA ARG A 245 8.37 10.48 -1.14
C ARG A 245 9.82 10.00 -1.28
N ARG A 246 10.07 8.75 -0.97
CA ARG A 246 11.41 8.14 -1.04
C ARG A 246 11.91 7.81 -2.44
N THR A 247 11.03 7.36 -3.33
CA THR A 247 11.42 6.78 -4.65
C THR A 247 11.02 7.64 -5.84
N GLY A 248 10.00 8.48 -5.69
CA GLY A 248 9.37 9.20 -6.79
C GLY A 248 8.35 8.36 -7.58
N PHE A 249 8.17 7.09 -7.23
CA PHE A 249 7.25 6.17 -7.92
C PHE A 249 5.99 5.87 -7.09
N PRO A 250 4.83 5.68 -7.74
CA PRO A 250 4.62 5.90 -9.18
C PRO A 250 4.78 7.39 -9.53
N THR A 251 5.16 7.71 -10.76
CA THR A 251 5.33 9.11 -11.17
C THR A 251 4.01 9.86 -11.04
N LEU A 252 4.02 10.93 -10.25
CA LEU A 252 2.86 11.79 -10.01
C LEU A 252 3.08 13.14 -10.68
N THR A 253 2.02 13.70 -11.23
CA THR A 253 1.98 15.04 -11.80
C THR A 253 1.07 15.92 -10.95
N LEU A 254 1.36 17.22 -10.92
CA LEU A 254 0.45 18.19 -10.31
C LEU A 254 -0.85 18.27 -11.11
N PRO A 255 -2.00 18.50 -10.45
CA PRO A 255 -3.24 18.76 -11.16
C PRO A 255 -3.15 20.09 -11.91
N SER A 256 -3.91 20.25 -13.00
CA SER A 256 -3.89 21.46 -13.84
C SER A 256 -4.31 22.73 -13.08
N ASN A 257 -5.11 22.57 -12.03
CA ASN A 257 -5.56 23.63 -11.13
C ASN A 257 -4.76 23.69 -9.82
N ALA A 258 -3.53 23.16 -9.78
CA ALA A 258 -2.70 23.22 -8.59
C ALA A 258 -2.41 24.67 -8.17
N VAL A 259 -2.68 24.98 -6.90
CA VAL A 259 -2.34 26.27 -6.28
C VAL A 259 -0.94 26.27 -5.65
N ILE A 260 -0.35 25.09 -5.45
CA ILE A 260 1.02 24.89 -4.98
C ILE A 260 1.83 24.18 -6.06
N THR A 261 3.12 24.53 -6.16
CA THR A 261 4.02 24.03 -7.22
C THR A 261 4.74 22.73 -6.84
N PHE A 262 4.29 22.05 -5.78
CA PHE A 262 4.85 20.80 -5.29
C PHE A 262 3.74 19.89 -4.75
N ILE A 263 3.99 18.59 -4.74
CA ILE A 263 3.13 17.61 -4.06
C ILE A 263 3.54 17.56 -2.58
N PRO A 264 2.60 17.69 -1.62
CA PRO A 264 2.90 17.67 -0.18
C PRO A 264 3.83 16.53 0.25
N ARG A 265 4.86 16.89 1.03
CA ARG A 265 5.89 15.98 1.59
C ARG A 265 5.68 15.69 3.08
N SER A 266 4.95 16.56 3.78
CA SER A 266 4.47 16.30 5.13
C SER A 266 3.11 16.98 5.39
N LEU A 267 2.51 16.68 6.55
CA LEU A 267 1.31 17.37 7.03
C LEU A 267 1.70 18.42 8.09
N TYR A 268 0.88 19.45 8.23
CA TYR A 268 0.98 20.38 9.36
C TYR A 268 0.79 19.66 10.69
N TYR A 269 1.38 20.24 11.74
CA TYR A 269 1.04 19.85 13.10
C TYR A 269 -0.40 20.26 13.40
N PRO A 270 -1.14 19.49 14.24
CA PRO A 270 -2.43 19.94 14.75
C PRO A 270 -2.30 21.32 15.40
N GLN A 271 -3.23 22.23 15.15
CA GLN A 271 -3.13 23.61 15.64
C GLN A 271 -3.04 23.67 17.18
N SER A 272 -3.79 22.82 17.88
CA SER A 272 -3.74 22.72 19.34
C SER A 272 -2.34 22.41 19.88
N GLU A 273 -1.53 21.62 19.17
CA GLU A 273 -0.14 21.35 19.58
C GLU A 273 0.73 22.58 19.42
N VAL A 274 0.54 23.37 18.35
CA VAL A 274 1.27 24.62 18.14
C VAL A 274 0.97 25.62 19.26
N ASP A 275 -0.29 25.68 19.70
CA ASP A 275 -0.74 26.65 20.68
C ASP A 275 -0.35 26.28 22.12
N THR A 276 -0.29 24.98 22.42
CA THR A 276 -0.21 24.49 23.82
C THR A 276 1.07 23.73 24.17
N ASN A 277 1.81 23.21 23.19
CA ASN A 277 2.99 22.39 23.44
C ASN A 277 4.30 23.19 23.20
N PRO A 278 5.00 23.63 24.27
CA PRO A 278 6.23 24.40 24.12
C PRO A 278 7.39 23.57 23.55
N ASN A 279 7.25 22.25 23.45
CA ASN A 279 8.28 21.34 22.93
C ASN A 279 8.11 20.99 21.45
N ILE A 280 7.23 21.69 20.72
CA ILE A 280 7.09 21.46 19.29
C ILE A 280 8.42 21.73 18.57
N ALA A 281 8.79 20.84 17.64
CA ALA A 281 10.05 20.95 16.93
C ALA A 281 10.15 22.29 16.17
N GLY A 282 11.18 23.08 16.47
CA GLY A 282 11.35 24.43 15.91
C GLY A 282 10.49 25.52 16.57
N GLY A 283 9.71 25.19 17.61
CA GLY A 283 8.91 26.13 18.40
C GLY A 283 7.73 26.76 17.65
N LYS A 284 7.40 26.29 16.45
CA LYS A 284 6.33 26.84 15.60
C LYS A 284 5.86 25.84 14.55
N GLN A 285 4.76 26.18 13.87
CA GLN A 285 4.24 25.44 12.73
C GLN A 285 5.29 25.34 11.60
N LYS A 286 5.18 24.29 10.78
CA LYS A 286 5.94 24.14 9.54
C LYS A 286 5.63 25.28 8.58
N VAL A 287 6.64 25.76 7.86
CA VAL A 287 6.47 26.87 6.90
C VAL A 287 5.47 26.54 5.79
N ASP A 288 5.45 25.29 5.33
CA ASP A 288 4.51 24.76 4.36
C ASP A 288 4.46 23.22 4.43
N LEU A 289 3.72 22.61 3.50
CA LEU A 289 3.61 21.16 3.35
C LEU A 289 4.80 20.52 2.60
N ASN A 290 5.78 21.30 2.12
CA ASN A 290 6.97 20.82 1.44
C ASN A 290 8.12 20.49 2.41
N VAL A 291 8.01 20.90 3.67
CA VAL A 291 8.97 20.53 4.72
C VAL A 291 9.11 19.01 4.79
N ARG A 292 10.34 18.54 4.58
CA ARG A 292 10.67 17.12 4.52
C ARG A 292 10.90 16.54 5.92
N VAL A 293 10.51 15.28 6.09
CA VAL A 293 10.83 14.50 7.30
C VAL A 293 12.26 13.96 7.22
N PHE A 294 12.82 13.55 8.36
CA PHE A 294 14.27 13.28 8.49
C PHE A 294 14.84 12.22 7.52
N TRP A 295 14.02 11.31 7.00
CA TRP A 295 14.41 10.26 6.06
C TRP A 295 14.12 10.63 4.59
N ASP A 296 13.33 11.68 4.37
CA ASP A 296 12.89 12.10 3.05
C ASP A 296 13.94 13.03 2.42
N THR A 297 15.01 12.43 1.87
CA THR A 297 16.14 13.17 1.28
C THR A 297 16.06 13.27 -0.24
N ARG A 298 15.08 12.62 -0.90
CA ARG A 298 14.94 12.63 -2.35
C ARG A 298 14.67 14.06 -2.85
N PRO A 299 15.49 14.61 -3.77
CA PRO A 299 15.31 15.94 -4.32
C PRO A 299 13.92 16.16 -4.94
#